data_AF-A0A3R6JN34-F1
#
_entry.id   AF-A0A3R6JN34-F1
#
_cell.length_a   1.000
_cell.length_b   1.000
_cell.length_c   1.000
_cell.angle_alpha   90.00
_cell.angle_beta   90.00
_cell.angle_gamma   90.00
#
_symmetry.space_group_name_H-M   'P 1'
#
loop_
_entity.id
_entity.type
_entity.pdbx_description
1 polymer ?
#
loop_
_entity_poly.entity_id
_entity_poly.type
_entity_poly.pdbx_seq_one_letter_code
_entity_poly.pdbx_strand_id
1 'polypeptide(L)'
;MSAVTSGLGVYRVTENEGIGAIARGVDVSYWQQNVNWSQVASDNVQFAMLATRFRGNVDPFFAMNAANASQAGLRLGAYIYSYATSVEMAQQEADFVLNLIKDYPISFPVVFDAEDANTLGTLTQSQVSDVINAFCKRIQDAGYYPMVYANEYWIANKIDMSKISYDIWVAKYQQKYTYSKTSMWQASNTGSVKGVNGNVDIDYLYKDYMQIIPGNTWRTIAGNRYYYQNHVMQKSAWINDGQNWYYMNAAGNPSTGWLELSGKKYYLEADGHMITGWKTLDGGWRYFDASGEQATGWRAVDGSWYFMADNGLMQTGWLETGGKKYYLNASGAMQAGWQNLGGSWYYFDGSGAMTTGWQAVGGKWYYMNESGVMQTGWLDLGGKKYYLDASGAMYAGITFEMDGNTWQAAADGSCTVVLPEENAAGNGGSTDGQTPITGSQSPVQPSGPAGV
;
A
#
# COMPACT_ATOMS: atom_id res chain seq x y z
N MET A 1 -46.68 3.06 67.83
CA MET A 1 -46.10 1.72 68.08
C MET A 1 -45.99 0.98 66.76
N SER A 2 -44.81 0.42 66.51
CA SER A 2 -44.40 -0.59 65.53
C SER A 2 -44.90 -0.47 64.08
N ALA A 3 -44.03 -0.13 63.14
CA ALA A 3 -42.97 -0.95 62.52
C ALA A 3 -43.48 -1.60 61.23
N VAL A 4 -42.97 -1.10 60.10
CA VAL A 4 -43.00 -1.80 58.81
C VAL A 4 -41.56 -1.97 58.39
N THR A 5 -41.10 -3.22 58.40
CA THR A 5 -39.88 -3.67 57.76
C THR A 5 -40.21 -4.54 56.56
N SER A 6 -39.30 -4.45 55.58
CA SER A 6 -39.03 -5.39 54.48
C SER A 6 -39.76 -5.15 53.15
N GLY A 7 -38.95 -4.75 52.17
CA GLY A 7 -39.28 -4.54 50.78
C GLY A 7 -38.18 -3.71 50.13
N LEU A 8 -36.94 -4.23 50.07
CA LEU A 8 -35.86 -3.65 49.27
C LEU A 8 -36.25 -3.82 47.80
N GLY A 9 -37.00 -2.84 47.29
CA GLY A 9 -37.42 -2.77 45.90
C GLY A 9 -36.24 -2.45 44.99
N VAL A 10 -36.13 -3.19 43.89
CA VAL A 10 -35.22 -2.95 42.76
C VAL A 10 -35.26 -1.48 42.36
N TYR A 11 -34.11 -0.82 42.31
CA TYR A 11 -33.98 0.58 41.91
C TYR A 11 -34.42 0.73 40.45
N ARG A 12 -35.49 1.52 40.21
CA ARG A 12 -35.93 1.93 38.87
C ARG A 12 -35.60 3.40 38.73
N VAL A 13 -34.59 3.69 37.91
CA VAL A 13 -34.17 5.05 37.54
C VAL A 13 -35.40 5.87 37.14
N THR A 14 -35.55 7.06 37.73
CA THR A 14 -36.57 8.04 37.32
C THR A 14 -35.99 9.08 36.35
N GLU A 15 -36.83 9.69 35.52
CA GLU A 15 -36.46 10.63 34.45
C GLU A 15 -35.59 11.83 34.90
N ASN A 16 -35.47 12.09 36.21
CA ASN A 16 -34.75 13.23 36.78
C ASN A 16 -33.34 12.92 37.31
N GLU A 17 -32.88 11.67 37.33
CA GLU A 17 -31.58 11.33 37.96
C GLU A 17 -30.40 11.51 37.01
N GLY A 18 -30.56 11.27 35.71
CA GLY A 18 -29.53 11.45 34.67
C GLY A 18 -29.53 12.83 34.00
N ILE A 19 -30.07 13.88 34.63
CA ILE A 19 -30.20 15.20 33.99
C ILE A 19 -28.84 15.72 33.49
N GLY A 20 -28.77 15.95 32.18
CA GLY A 20 -27.57 16.41 31.47
C GLY A 20 -26.65 15.28 30.97
N ALA A 21 -26.96 14.02 31.28
CA ALA A 21 -26.22 12.88 30.74
C ALA A 21 -26.54 12.71 29.25
N ILE A 22 -25.51 12.40 28.47
CA ILE A 22 -25.60 12.15 27.03
C ILE A 22 -25.75 10.66 26.71
N ALA A 23 -25.47 9.78 27.67
CA ALA A 23 -25.68 8.35 27.52
C ALA A 23 -25.81 7.63 28.87
N ARG A 24 -26.49 6.49 28.85
CA ARG A 24 -26.54 5.51 29.93
C ARG A 24 -25.67 4.30 29.58
N GLY A 25 -24.96 3.78 30.57
CA GLY A 25 -24.12 2.60 30.47
C GLY A 25 -24.29 1.66 31.65
N VAL A 26 -23.53 0.58 31.60
CA VAL A 26 -23.33 -0.35 32.70
C VAL A 26 -21.85 -0.69 32.80
N ASP A 27 -21.39 -1.03 33.99
CA ASP A 27 -20.16 -1.75 34.18
C ASP A 27 -20.45 -3.18 34.69
N VAL A 28 -19.66 -4.13 34.18
CA VAL A 28 -19.81 -5.55 34.52
C VAL A 28 -18.48 -6.22 34.72
N SER A 29 -18.51 -7.24 35.56
CA SER A 29 -17.38 -8.10 35.88
C SER A 29 -17.84 -9.56 35.95
N TYR A 30 -16.99 -10.41 36.50
CA TYR A 30 -17.25 -11.79 36.86
C TYR A 30 -18.62 -12.01 37.51
N TRP A 31 -19.13 -11.03 38.25
CA TRP A 31 -20.38 -11.14 39.01
C TRP A 31 -21.64 -11.29 38.15
N GLN A 32 -21.68 -10.68 36.95
CA GLN A 32 -22.86 -10.72 36.07
C GLN A 32 -22.89 -11.96 35.17
N GLN A 33 -21.73 -12.59 34.94
CA GLN A 33 -21.58 -13.83 34.16
C GLN A 33 -22.19 -13.75 32.74
N ASN A 34 -23.21 -14.55 32.46
CA ASN A 34 -23.83 -14.69 31.13
C ASN A 34 -24.76 -13.51 30.81
N VAL A 35 -24.19 -12.40 30.34
CA VAL A 35 -24.94 -11.21 29.92
C VAL A 35 -25.46 -11.36 28.49
N ASN A 36 -26.77 -11.11 28.29
CA ASN A 36 -27.37 -10.99 26.97
C ASN A 36 -27.29 -9.54 26.46
N TRP A 37 -26.20 -9.25 25.75
CA TRP A 37 -25.88 -7.90 25.28
C TRP A 37 -26.89 -7.31 24.28
N SER A 38 -27.61 -8.15 23.52
CA SER A 38 -28.68 -7.66 22.63
C SER A 38 -29.87 -7.09 23.42
N GLN A 39 -30.21 -7.73 24.56
CA GLN A 39 -31.25 -7.23 25.44
C GLN A 39 -30.78 -6.00 26.22
N VAL A 40 -29.51 -5.97 26.63
CA VAL A 40 -28.89 -4.80 27.28
C VAL A 40 -28.98 -3.58 26.35
N ALA A 41 -28.56 -3.72 25.08
CA ALA A 41 -28.67 -2.65 24.08
C ALA A 41 -30.12 -2.17 23.91
N SER A 42 -31.08 -3.10 23.85
CA SER A 42 -32.51 -2.79 23.69
C SER A 42 -33.13 -2.07 24.90
N ASP A 43 -32.44 -2.09 26.05
CA ASP A 43 -32.87 -1.46 27.29
C ASP A 43 -32.24 -0.08 27.50
N ASN A 44 -31.91 0.60 26.39
CA ASN A 44 -31.33 1.94 26.34
C ASN A 44 -29.94 2.05 27.02
N VAL A 45 -29.13 1.00 26.90
CA VAL A 45 -27.72 1.01 27.31
C VAL A 45 -26.85 1.21 26.06
N GLN A 46 -25.96 2.20 26.11
CA GLN A 46 -25.22 2.69 24.94
C GLN A 46 -23.69 2.51 25.09
N PHE A 47 -23.22 2.11 26.27
CA PHE A 47 -21.82 1.75 26.52
C PHE A 47 -21.71 0.72 27.64
N ALA A 48 -20.59 -0.01 27.64
CA ALA A 48 -20.24 -1.00 28.65
C ALA A 48 -18.79 -0.82 29.12
N MET A 49 -18.56 -0.84 30.42
CA MET A 49 -17.22 -0.91 31.03
C MET A 49 -16.97 -2.33 31.55
N LEU A 50 -15.98 -3.03 31.01
CA LEU A 50 -15.73 -4.43 31.36
C LEU A 50 -14.53 -4.58 32.29
N ALA A 51 -14.70 -5.34 33.38
CA ALA A 51 -13.59 -5.70 34.24
C ALA A 51 -12.61 -6.60 33.50
N THR A 52 -11.34 -6.21 33.50
CA THR A 52 -10.26 -7.00 32.88
C THR A 52 -9.76 -8.12 33.78
N ARG A 53 -9.98 -8.02 35.09
CA ARG A 53 -9.35 -8.86 36.10
C ARG A 53 -10.35 -9.35 37.15
N PHE A 54 -10.23 -10.62 37.53
CA PHE A 54 -10.87 -11.19 38.70
C PHE A 54 -9.87 -12.04 39.51
N ARG A 55 -9.69 -11.71 40.79
CA ARG A 55 -8.81 -12.43 41.73
C ARG A 55 -7.41 -12.73 41.17
N GLY A 56 -6.76 -11.70 40.62
CA GLY A 56 -5.40 -11.81 40.11
C GLY A 56 -5.27 -12.23 38.65
N ASN A 57 -6.30 -12.85 38.07
CA ASN A 57 -6.31 -13.40 36.70
C ASN A 57 -7.21 -12.58 35.78
N VAL A 58 -7.12 -12.82 34.46
CA VAL A 58 -8.08 -12.30 33.49
C VAL A 58 -9.49 -12.69 33.90
N ASP A 59 -10.43 -11.74 33.85
CA ASP A 59 -11.84 -12.04 34.07
C ASP A 59 -12.31 -13.07 33.02
N PRO A 60 -12.80 -14.25 33.42
CA PRO A 60 -13.14 -15.32 32.49
C PRO A 60 -14.30 -14.96 31.55
N PHE A 61 -15.07 -13.92 31.86
CA PHE A 61 -16.16 -13.42 31.01
C PHE A 61 -15.74 -12.26 30.12
N PHE A 62 -14.54 -11.68 30.28
CA PHE A 62 -14.10 -10.50 29.51
C PHE A 62 -14.19 -10.73 28.01
N ALA A 63 -13.61 -11.82 27.49
CA ALA A 63 -13.57 -12.10 26.06
C ALA A 63 -14.97 -12.19 25.43
N MET A 64 -15.86 -12.93 26.10
CA MET A 64 -17.25 -13.10 25.65
C MET A 64 -18.02 -11.79 25.73
N ASN A 65 -17.87 -11.03 26.83
CA ASN A 65 -18.54 -9.75 27.00
C ASN A 65 -18.04 -8.70 26.01
N ALA A 66 -16.74 -8.61 25.77
CA ALA A 66 -16.15 -7.67 24.82
C ALA A 66 -16.66 -7.92 23.40
N ALA A 67 -16.64 -9.18 22.94
CA ALA A 67 -17.15 -9.55 21.62
C ALA A 67 -18.65 -9.26 21.49
N ASN A 68 -19.45 -9.72 22.44
CA ASN A 68 -20.91 -9.64 22.34
C ASN A 68 -21.46 -8.23 22.57
N ALA A 69 -20.87 -7.44 23.48
CA ALA A 69 -21.25 -6.05 23.70
C ALA A 69 -20.98 -5.21 22.46
N SER A 70 -19.80 -5.36 21.86
CA SER A 70 -19.46 -4.65 20.63
C SER A 70 -20.34 -5.08 19.45
N GLN A 71 -20.61 -6.38 19.30
CA GLN A 71 -21.52 -6.88 18.27
C GLN A 71 -22.94 -6.34 18.44
N ALA A 72 -23.38 -6.10 19.67
CA ALA A 72 -24.66 -5.45 19.98
C ALA A 72 -24.66 -3.92 19.78
N GLY A 73 -23.53 -3.34 19.33
CA GLY A 73 -23.40 -1.92 19.02
C GLY A 73 -23.09 -1.02 20.23
N LEU A 74 -22.76 -1.59 21.39
CA LEU A 74 -22.35 -0.79 22.54
C LEU A 74 -20.92 -0.28 22.37
N ARG A 75 -20.68 0.94 22.86
CA ARG A 75 -19.32 1.46 23.04
C ARG A 75 -18.62 0.69 24.16
N LEU A 76 -17.40 0.25 23.91
CA LEU A 76 -16.71 -0.69 24.79
C LEU A 76 -15.52 -0.03 25.47
N GLY A 77 -15.56 0.02 26.80
CA GLY A 77 -14.44 0.38 27.66
C GLY A 77 -14.01 -0.79 28.54
N ALA A 78 -12.88 -0.62 29.21
CA ALA A 78 -12.32 -1.64 30.09
C ALA A 78 -11.82 -1.01 31.39
N TYR A 79 -11.85 -1.73 32.50
CA TYR A 79 -11.29 -1.25 33.74
C TYR A 79 -10.50 -2.35 34.47
N ILE A 80 -9.61 -1.92 35.36
CA ILE A 80 -8.89 -2.81 36.26
C ILE A 80 -9.06 -2.34 37.69
N TYR A 81 -9.65 -3.20 38.53
CA TYR A 81 -9.58 -3.07 39.97
C TYR A 81 -8.12 -3.26 40.40
N SER A 82 -7.49 -2.17 40.84
CA SER A 82 -6.06 -2.14 41.06
C SER A 82 -5.67 -2.64 42.45
N TYR A 83 -4.58 -3.42 42.50
CA TYR A 83 -3.90 -3.79 43.74
C TYR A 83 -2.49 -3.17 43.83
N ALA A 84 -2.16 -2.23 42.95
CA ALA A 84 -0.83 -1.67 42.82
C ALA A 84 -0.45 -0.86 44.07
N THR A 85 0.72 -1.16 44.65
CA THR A 85 1.27 -0.38 45.77
C THR A 85 2.52 0.42 45.37
N SER A 86 2.90 0.38 44.08
CA SER A 86 4.04 1.08 43.53
C SER A 86 3.81 1.48 42.07
N VAL A 87 4.59 2.45 41.60
CA VAL A 87 4.62 2.89 40.18
C VAL A 87 4.89 1.71 39.25
N GLU A 88 5.82 0.83 39.62
CA GLU A 88 6.18 -0.35 38.82
C GLU A 88 5.01 -1.34 38.72
N MET A 89 4.31 -1.60 39.83
CA MET A 89 3.11 -2.45 39.82
C MET A 89 1.99 -1.86 38.97
N ALA A 90 1.76 -0.54 39.02
CA ALA A 90 0.78 0.11 38.15
C ALA A 90 1.14 -0.01 36.67
N GLN A 91 2.42 0.06 36.32
CA GLN A 91 2.88 -0.17 34.96
C GLN A 91 2.65 -1.62 34.53
N GLN A 92 2.91 -2.59 35.40
CA GLN A 92 2.63 -4.01 35.14
C GLN A 92 1.13 -4.28 34.97
N GLU A 93 0.27 -3.63 35.77
CA GLU A 93 -1.19 -3.69 35.60
C GLU A 93 -1.64 -3.05 34.28
N ALA A 94 -1.06 -1.91 33.89
CA ALA A 94 -1.32 -1.32 32.58
C ALA A 94 -0.90 -2.25 31.44
N ASP A 95 0.29 -2.86 31.52
CA ASP A 95 0.78 -3.79 30.50
C ASP A 95 -0.11 -5.06 30.42
N PHE A 96 -0.60 -5.55 31.56
CA PHE A 96 -1.60 -6.63 31.62
C PHE A 96 -2.88 -6.25 30.87
N VAL A 97 -3.44 -5.06 31.17
CA VAL A 97 -4.65 -4.56 30.51
C VAL A 97 -4.40 -4.41 29.01
N LEU A 98 -3.34 -3.72 28.60
CA LEU A 98 -3.01 -3.48 27.20
C LEU A 98 -2.82 -4.78 26.41
N ASN A 99 -2.19 -5.80 27.00
CA ASN A 99 -2.01 -7.08 26.35
C ASN A 99 -3.33 -7.84 26.15
N LEU A 100 -4.29 -7.69 27.07
CA LEU A 100 -5.62 -8.29 26.96
C LEU A 100 -6.49 -7.55 25.94
N ILE A 101 -6.58 -6.22 26.05
CA ILE A 101 -7.62 -5.45 25.35
C ILE A 101 -7.30 -5.18 23.87
N LYS A 102 -6.03 -5.32 23.46
CA LYS A 102 -5.60 -5.01 22.09
C LYS A 102 -6.37 -5.75 21.00
N ASP A 103 -6.84 -6.96 21.29
CA ASP A 103 -7.55 -7.80 20.33
C ASP A 103 -9.06 -7.49 20.26
N TYR A 104 -9.54 -6.47 20.97
CA TYR A 104 -10.95 -6.13 21.07
C TYR A 104 -11.24 -4.69 20.64
N PRO A 105 -12.47 -4.39 20.19
CA PRO A 105 -12.86 -3.07 19.69
C PRO A 105 -13.12 -2.06 20.80
N ILE A 106 -12.07 -1.72 21.55
CA ILE A 106 -12.14 -0.74 22.64
C ILE A 106 -12.34 0.67 22.05
N SER A 107 -13.57 1.16 22.14
CA SER A 107 -14.01 2.45 21.62
C SER A 107 -14.27 3.48 22.72
N PHE A 108 -13.91 3.14 23.96
CA PHE A 108 -14.23 3.91 25.17
C PHE A 108 -13.03 3.87 26.14
N PRO A 109 -13.03 4.67 27.23
CA PRO A 109 -11.88 4.78 28.12
C PRO A 109 -11.42 3.45 28.73
N VAL A 110 -10.13 3.42 29.07
CA VAL A 110 -9.48 2.34 29.83
C VAL A 110 -9.19 2.88 31.23
N VAL A 111 -9.80 2.27 32.25
CA VAL A 111 -9.95 2.88 33.56
C VAL A 111 -9.10 2.20 34.63
N PHE A 112 -8.43 3.02 35.41
CA PHE A 112 -7.84 2.62 36.68
C PHE A 112 -8.86 2.76 37.79
N ASP A 113 -9.25 1.66 38.42
CA ASP A 113 -10.17 1.66 39.56
C ASP A 113 -9.38 1.70 40.87
N ALA A 114 -9.51 2.83 41.58
CA ALA A 114 -8.79 3.17 42.80
C ALA A 114 -9.71 3.10 44.01
N GLU A 115 -9.91 1.89 44.55
CA GLU A 115 -10.78 1.72 45.74
C GLU A 115 -10.31 0.69 46.78
N ASP A 116 -9.20 -0.03 46.54
CA ASP A 116 -8.76 -1.09 47.44
C ASP A 116 -8.10 -0.57 48.73
N ALA A 117 -8.80 -0.72 49.85
CA ALA A 117 -8.35 -0.22 51.14
C ALA A 117 -7.11 -0.93 51.71
N ASN A 118 -6.86 -2.18 51.30
CA ASN A 118 -5.80 -3.03 51.86
C ASN A 118 -4.46 -2.90 51.12
N THR A 119 -4.48 -2.36 49.91
CA THR A 119 -3.29 -2.13 49.08
C THR A 119 -3.09 -0.63 48.87
N LEU A 120 -3.72 -0.04 47.85
CA LEU A 120 -3.68 1.39 47.55
C LEU A 120 -4.01 2.24 48.78
N GLY A 121 -4.98 1.81 49.60
CA GLY A 121 -5.45 2.55 50.76
C GLY A 121 -4.43 2.69 51.90
N THR A 122 -3.34 1.90 51.86
CA THR A 122 -2.21 1.96 52.80
C THR A 122 -1.18 3.04 52.45
N LEU A 123 -1.24 3.56 51.21
CA LEU A 123 -0.34 4.59 50.72
C LEU A 123 -0.78 6.00 51.14
N THR A 124 0.16 6.96 51.07
CA THR A 124 -0.16 8.39 51.17
C THR A 124 -0.90 8.89 49.92
N GLN A 125 -1.61 10.03 50.02
CA GLN A 125 -2.34 10.60 48.87
C GLN A 125 -1.44 10.87 47.65
N SER A 126 -0.23 11.37 47.87
CA SER A 126 0.73 11.59 46.78
C SER A 126 1.15 10.26 46.14
N GLN A 127 1.43 9.22 46.93
CA GLN A 127 1.83 7.91 46.40
C GLN A 127 0.70 7.25 45.61
N VAL A 128 -0.56 7.31 46.08
CA VAL A 128 -1.73 6.84 45.31
C VAL A 128 -1.79 7.56 43.96
N SER A 129 -1.57 8.87 43.95
CA SER A 129 -1.61 9.67 42.72
C SER A 129 -0.46 9.33 41.77
N ASP A 130 0.73 9.02 42.30
CA ASP A 130 1.88 8.58 41.49
C ASP A 130 1.60 7.21 40.83
N VAL A 131 0.92 6.30 41.54
CA VAL A 131 0.47 4.99 41.01
C VAL A 131 -0.58 5.18 39.91
N ILE A 132 -1.62 5.99 40.16
CA ILE A 132 -2.65 6.32 39.16
C ILE A 132 -2.02 6.93 37.90
N ASN A 133 -1.12 7.91 38.08
CA ASN A 133 -0.46 8.60 36.98
C ASN A 133 0.42 7.65 36.16
N ALA A 134 1.10 6.70 36.81
CA ALA A 134 1.92 5.70 36.12
C ALA A 134 1.09 4.79 35.22
N PHE A 135 -0.06 4.29 35.71
CA PHE A 135 -0.98 3.49 34.91
C PHE A 135 -1.56 4.31 33.75
N CYS A 136 -2.16 5.46 34.06
CA CYS A 136 -2.85 6.27 33.07
C CYS A 136 -1.92 6.77 31.97
N LYS A 137 -0.69 7.15 32.32
CA LYS A 137 0.34 7.52 31.35
C LYS A 137 0.67 6.35 30.43
N ARG A 138 0.84 5.14 30.96
CA ARG A 138 1.15 3.95 30.16
C ARG A 138 0.03 3.61 29.17
N ILE A 139 -1.23 3.71 29.60
CA ILE A 139 -2.42 3.58 28.73
C ILE A 139 -2.41 4.64 27.63
N GLN A 140 -2.15 5.91 27.98
CA GLN A 140 -2.10 7.02 27.03
C GLN A 140 -0.99 6.87 26.00
N ASP A 141 0.23 6.53 26.45
CA ASP A 141 1.39 6.30 25.58
C ASP A 141 1.13 5.16 24.58
N ALA A 142 0.30 4.17 24.95
CA ALA A 142 -0.13 3.10 24.06
C ALA A 142 -1.24 3.51 23.07
N GLY A 143 -1.71 4.75 23.14
CA GLY A 143 -2.73 5.34 22.27
C GLY A 143 -4.17 5.14 22.76
N TYR A 144 -4.39 4.59 23.96
CA TYR A 144 -5.73 4.48 24.58
C TYR A 144 -6.06 5.73 25.39
N TYR A 145 -7.35 5.91 25.68
CA TYR A 145 -7.80 7.04 26.51
C TYR A 145 -7.87 6.61 27.98
N PRO A 146 -7.01 7.11 28.87
CA PRO A 146 -7.07 6.75 30.28
C PRO A 146 -8.16 7.50 31.03
N MET A 147 -8.65 6.91 32.11
CA MET A 147 -9.57 7.52 33.06
C MET A 147 -9.37 6.89 34.44
N VAL A 148 -9.82 7.59 35.49
CA VAL A 148 -9.75 7.11 36.88
C VAL A 148 -11.15 6.89 37.42
N TYR A 149 -11.40 5.73 38.01
CA TYR A 149 -12.59 5.47 38.80
C TYR A 149 -12.27 5.53 40.29
N ALA A 150 -13.15 6.20 41.05
CA ALA A 150 -13.10 6.24 42.51
C ALA A 150 -14.42 6.75 43.09
N ASN A 151 -14.74 6.38 44.34
CA ASN A 151 -15.83 7.01 45.08
C ASN A 151 -15.42 8.38 45.69
N GLU A 152 -16.40 9.17 46.15
CA GLU A 152 -16.14 10.50 46.72
C GLU A 152 -15.17 10.49 47.91
N TYR A 153 -15.19 9.44 48.74
CA TYR A 153 -14.26 9.35 49.87
C TYR A 153 -12.81 9.25 49.38
N TRP A 154 -12.54 8.41 48.39
CA TRP A 154 -11.21 8.26 47.82
C TRP A 154 -10.72 9.54 47.16
N ILE A 155 -11.58 10.19 46.38
CA ILE A 155 -11.27 11.46 45.71
C ILE A 155 -10.93 12.55 46.73
N ALA A 156 -11.65 12.63 47.85
CA ALA A 156 -11.44 13.66 48.86
C ALA A 156 -10.28 13.37 49.83
N ASN A 157 -9.98 12.09 50.10
CA ASN A 157 -9.13 11.71 51.24
C ASN A 157 -7.93 10.82 50.89
N LYS A 158 -7.95 10.15 49.74
CA LYS A 158 -6.95 9.14 49.35
C LYS A 158 -6.17 9.51 48.10
N ILE A 159 -6.65 10.45 47.29
CA ILE A 159 -6.00 10.88 46.06
C ILE A 159 -5.65 12.35 46.17
N ASP A 160 -4.40 12.69 45.86
CA ASP A 160 -3.99 14.08 45.67
C ASP A 160 -4.45 14.56 44.29
N MET A 161 -5.69 15.06 44.25
CA MET A 161 -6.34 15.50 43.02
C MET A 161 -5.65 16.69 42.34
N SER A 162 -4.70 17.38 43.01
CA SER A 162 -3.88 18.40 42.36
C SER A 162 -2.90 17.82 41.34
N LYS A 163 -2.55 16.53 41.47
CA LYS A 163 -1.65 15.79 40.59
C LYS A 163 -2.38 15.01 39.49
N ILE A 164 -3.73 15.01 39.49
CA ILE A 164 -4.55 14.23 38.55
C ILE A 164 -5.13 15.15 37.47
N SER A 165 -4.71 14.90 36.22
CA SER A 165 -5.19 15.59 35.02
C SER A 165 -6.15 14.76 34.16
N TYR A 166 -6.41 13.51 34.57
CA TYR A 166 -7.30 12.59 33.85
C TYR A 166 -8.76 12.82 34.19
N ASP A 167 -9.64 12.42 33.28
CA ASP A 167 -11.08 12.40 33.50
C ASP A 167 -11.45 11.41 34.61
N ILE A 168 -12.50 11.74 35.38
CA ILE A 168 -12.93 10.95 36.53
C ILE A 168 -14.31 10.32 36.29
N TRP A 169 -14.38 9.02 36.52
CA TRP A 169 -15.61 8.24 36.72
C TRP A 169 -15.88 8.12 38.23
N VAL A 170 -16.89 8.83 38.72
CA VAL A 170 -17.16 8.89 40.18
C VAL A 170 -18.25 7.91 40.56
N ALA A 171 -18.04 7.13 41.62
CA ALA A 171 -19.12 6.39 42.27
C ALA A 171 -19.77 7.19 43.41
N LYS A 172 -21.08 7.38 43.32
CA LYS A 172 -21.91 7.91 44.40
C LYS A 172 -23.36 7.49 44.22
N TYR A 173 -23.90 6.78 45.20
CA TYR A 173 -25.25 6.25 45.12
C TYR A 173 -26.27 7.22 45.73
N GLN A 174 -27.48 7.26 45.16
CA GLN A 174 -28.66 7.98 45.68
C GLN A 174 -28.58 9.52 45.69
N GLN A 175 -27.41 10.11 45.45
CA GLN A 175 -27.24 11.56 45.34
C GLN A 175 -26.22 11.87 44.24
N LYS A 176 -26.44 12.95 43.49
CA LYS A 176 -25.46 13.44 42.50
C LYS A 176 -24.16 13.84 43.21
N TYR A 177 -23.04 13.48 42.61
CA TYR A 177 -21.69 13.84 43.06
C TYR A 177 -21.50 15.36 43.09
N THR A 178 -20.59 15.86 43.94
CA THR A 178 -20.26 17.29 44.02
C THR A 178 -18.98 17.67 43.28
N TYR A 179 -18.20 16.67 42.84
CA TYR A 179 -16.93 16.88 42.16
C TYR A 179 -17.10 17.45 40.74
N SER A 180 -16.37 18.51 40.41
CA SER A 180 -16.61 19.30 39.20
C SER A 180 -15.96 18.74 37.92
N LYS A 181 -14.96 17.85 38.01
CA LYS A 181 -14.29 17.25 36.83
C LYS A 181 -14.83 15.87 36.44
N THR A 182 -15.99 15.48 36.95
CA THR A 182 -16.61 14.18 36.65
C THR A 182 -17.10 14.15 35.21
N SER A 183 -16.63 13.17 34.45
CA SER A 183 -17.09 12.91 33.08
C SER A 183 -18.04 11.72 32.98
N MET A 184 -18.03 10.83 33.98
CA MET A 184 -18.91 9.67 34.10
C MET A 184 -19.30 9.46 35.56
N TRP A 185 -20.52 9.01 35.81
CA TRP A 185 -21.03 8.79 37.16
C TRP A 185 -21.70 7.44 37.30
N GLN A 186 -21.18 6.60 38.21
CA GLN A 186 -21.86 5.40 38.66
C GLN A 186 -22.89 5.78 39.73
N ALA A 187 -24.16 5.73 39.35
CA ALA A 187 -25.29 6.25 40.13
C ALA A 187 -25.95 5.20 41.02
N SER A 188 -25.80 3.92 40.70
CA SER A 188 -26.39 2.82 41.46
C SER A 188 -25.57 1.55 41.25
N ASN A 189 -25.51 0.73 42.29
CA ASN A 189 -24.98 -0.64 42.27
C ASN A 189 -26.08 -1.72 42.41
N THR A 190 -27.34 -1.31 42.31
CA THR A 190 -28.52 -2.16 42.47
C THR A 190 -29.51 -1.97 41.31
N GLY A 191 -29.01 -1.52 40.16
CA GLY A 191 -29.80 -1.35 38.96
C GLY A 191 -30.29 -2.67 38.39
N SER A 192 -31.32 -2.59 37.54
CA SER A 192 -31.84 -3.71 36.77
C SER A 192 -31.87 -3.33 35.30
N VAL A 193 -31.21 -4.14 34.47
CA VAL A 193 -31.14 -3.99 33.02
C VAL A 193 -31.50 -5.31 32.37
N LYS A 194 -32.34 -5.28 31.33
CA LYS A 194 -32.68 -6.51 30.59
C LYS A 194 -31.42 -7.19 30.06
N GLY A 195 -31.36 -8.51 30.21
CA GLY A 195 -30.22 -9.30 29.77
C GLY A 195 -29.10 -9.43 30.79
N VAL A 196 -29.15 -8.72 31.92
CA VAL A 196 -28.23 -8.92 33.05
C VAL A 196 -28.95 -9.69 34.16
N ASN A 197 -28.28 -10.69 34.72
CA ASN A 197 -28.80 -11.44 35.85
C ASN A 197 -28.49 -10.71 37.16
N GLY A 198 -29.54 -10.42 37.95
CA GLY A 198 -29.39 -9.75 39.25
C GLY A 198 -29.10 -8.26 39.12
N ASN A 199 -28.37 -7.73 40.09
CA ASN A 199 -28.01 -6.32 40.16
C ASN A 199 -26.89 -6.00 39.18
N VAL A 200 -26.97 -4.80 38.59
CA VAL A 200 -25.91 -4.23 37.77
C VAL A 200 -25.72 -2.76 38.09
N ASP A 201 -24.49 -2.31 37.90
CA ASP A 201 -24.11 -0.93 38.11
C ASP A 201 -24.66 -0.07 36.94
N ILE A 202 -25.13 1.13 37.26
CA ILE A 202 -25.74 2.06 36.29
C ILE A 202 -24.90 3.32 36.18
N ASP A 203 -24.44 3.59 34.96
CA ASP A 203 -23.56 4.71 34.67
C ASP A 203 -24.21 5.77 33.80
N TYR A 204 -23.88 7.03 34.06
CA TYR A 204 -24.23 8.17 33.23
C TYR A 204 -22.99 8.86 32.69
N LEU A 205 -22.98 9.07 31.39
CA LEU A 205 -21.91 9.77 30.67
C LEU A 205 -22.26 11.25 30.51
N TYR A 206 -21.31 12.14 30.78
CA TYR A 206 -21.46 13.59 30.61
C TYR A 206 -20.47 14.19 29.61
N LYS A 207 -19.50 13.40 29.14
CA LYS A 207 -18.49 13.82 28.14
C LYS A 207 -18.53 12.89 26.94
N ASP A 208 -18.57 13.46 25.73
CA ASP A 208 -18.60 12.67 24.51
C ASP A 208 -17.19 12.21 24.11
N TYR A 209 -16.90 10.93 24.32
CA TYR A 209 -15.62 10.34 23.93
C TYR A 209 -15.55 9.93 22.46
N MET A 210 -16.66 9.92 21.72
CA MET A 210 -16.68 9.49 20.31
C MET A 210 -15.89 10.43 19.40
N GLN A 211 -15.81 11.71 19.77
CA GLN A 211 -15.03 12.72 19.04
C GLN A 211 -13.57 12.76 19.48
N ILE A 212 -13.24 12.11 20.61
CA ILE A 212 -11.92 12.17 21.25
C ILE A 212 -11.12 10.92 20.96
N ILE A 213 -11.76 9.75 20.97
CA ILE A 213 -11.13 8.46 20.72
C ILE A 213 -11.28 8.14 19.23
N PRO A 214 -10.22 8.25 18.42
CA PRO A 214 -10.32 8.01 16.98
C PRO A 214 -10.66 6.55 16.70
N GLY A 215 -11.58 6.33 15.76
CA GLY A 215 -11.89 5.00 15.22
C GLY A 215 -10.71 4.41 14.45
N ASN A 216 -10.02 5.24 13.68
CA ASN A 216 -8.85 4.84 12.90
C ASN A 216 -7.59 5.40 13.52
N THR A 217 -6.69 4.54 14.00
CA THR A 217 -5.45 5.00 14.65
C THR A 217 -4.38 3.93 14.69
N TRP A 218 -3.13 4.38 14.70
CA TRP A 218 -2.00 3.57 15.14
C TRP A 218 -1.98 3.48 16.67
N ARG A 219 -1.58 2.32 17.19
CA ARG A 219 -1.28 2.09 18.61
C ARG A 219 0.04 1.35 18.76
N THR A 220 0.77 1.63 19.84
CA THR A 220 2.04 0.96 20.16
C THR A 220 1.90 0.25 21.49
N ILE A 221 1.97 -1.08 21.49
CA ILE A 221 1.73 -1.91 22.68
C ILE A 221 2.90 -2.88 22.82
N ALA A 222 3.60 -2.82 23.95
CA ALA A 222 4.80 -3.63 24.20
C ALA A 222 5.83 -3.55 23.05
N GLY A 223 6.09 -2.33 22.54
CA GLY A 223 7.02 -2.08 21.43
C GLY A 223 6.50 -2.43 20.04
N ASN A 224 5.32 -3.05 19.94
CA ASN A 224 4.73 -3.47 18.67
C ASN A 224 3.70 -2.46 18.18
N ARG A 225 3.76 -2.13 16.88
CA ARG A 225 2.77 -1.26 16.23
C ARG A 225 1.60 -2.06 15.69
N TYR A 226 0.41 -1.51 15.83
CA TYR A 226 -0.85 -2.07 15.35
C TYR A 226 -1.69 -0.95 14.76
N TYR A 227 -2.38 -1.23 13.66
CA TYR A 227 -3.35 -0.30 13.07
C TYR A 227 -4.78 -0.77 13.38
N TYR A 228 -5.61 0.16 13.80
CA TYR A 228 -7.02 -0.07 14.10
C TYR A 228 -7.85 0.71 13.09
N GLN A 229 -8.89 0.07 12.55
CA GLN A 229 -9.94 0.71 11.77
C GLN A 229 -11.26 0.49 12.46
N ASN A 230 -12.00 1.57 12.72
CA ASN A 230 -13.22 1.56 13.53
C ASN A 230 -13.03 0.78 14.84
N HIS A 231 -11.92 1.04 15.53
CA HIS A 231 -11.47 0.38 16.76
C HIS A 231 -11.12 -1.11 16.64
N VAL A 232 -11.18 -1.72 15.46
CA VAL A 232 -10.82 -3.13 15.25
C VAL A 232 -9.38 -3.24 14.74
N MET A 233 -8.55 -4.04 15.41
CA MET A 233 -7.19 -4.34 14.95
C MET A 233 -7.22 -5.01 13.57
N GLN A 234 -6.47 -4.47 12.64
CA GLN A 234 -6.34 -5.02 11.29
C GLN A 234 -5.27 -6.12 11.24
N LYS A 235 -5.60 -7.25 10.62
CA LYS A 235 -4.74 -8.44 10.49
C LYS A 235 -4.87 -9.01 9.09
N SER A 236 -3.76 -9.52 8.55
CA SER A 236 -3.67 -10.14 7.21
C SER A 236 -4.33 -9.30 6.11
N ALA A 237 -4.10 -7.99 6.14
CA ALA A 237 -4.83 -7.04 5.29
C ALA A 237 -3.97 -5.84 4.91
N TRP A 238 -4.20 -5.34 3.69
CA TRP A 238 -3.73 -4.01 3.29
C TRP A 238 -4.56 -2.93 3.98
N ILE A 239 -3.88 -1.94 4.54
CA ILE A 239 -4.49 -0.73 5.11
C ILE A 239 -3.84 0.49 4.49
N ASN A 240 -4.63 1.54 4.31
CA ASN A 240 -4.13 2.88 4.04
C ASN A 240 -4.47 3.75 5.26
N ASP A 241 -3.47 4.41 5.83
CA ASP A 241 -3.66 5.21 7.04
C ASP A 241 -4.02 6.68 6.76
N GLY A 242 -4.30 7.01 5.49
CA GLY A 242 -4.51 8.35 4.98
C GLY A 242 -3.26 8.96 4.32
N GLN A 243 -2.08 8.36 4.54
CA GLN A 243 -0.83 8.81 3.95
C GLN A 243 -0.14 7.70 3.16
N ASN A 244 0.01 6.52 3.77
CA ASN A 244 0.76 5.42 3.19
C ASN A 244 -0.02 4.11 3.25
N TRP A 245 0.38 3.16 2.41
CA TRP A 245 -0.11 1.79 2.44
C TRP A 245 0.79 0.90 3.30
N TYR A 246 0.17 0.01 4.08
CA TYR A 246 0.85 -0.98 4.91
C TYR A 246 0.14 -2.32 4.73
N TYR A 247 0.88 -3.42 4.82
CA TYR A 247 0.27 -4.74 4.97
C TYR A 247 0.41 -5.21 6.41
N MET A 248 -0.71 -5.43 7.09
CA MET A 248 -0.74 -5.96 8.44
C MET A 248 -0.62 -7.49 8.39
N ASN A 249 0.32 -8.08 9.11
CA ASN A 249 0.52 -9.53 9.16
C ASN A 249 -0.56 -10.23 10.03
N ALA A 250 -0.46 -11.56 10.17
CA ALA A 250 -1.42 -12.35 10.94
C ALA A 250 -1.46 -12.01 12.45
N ALA A 251 -0.36 -11.47 12.99
CA ALA A 251 -0.29 -10.98 14.37
C ALA A 251 -0.80 -9.53 14.51
N GLY A 252 -1.04 -8.82 13.40
CA GLY A 252 -1.51 -7.43 13.37
C GLY A 252 -0.40 -6.40 13.37
N ASN A 253 0.87 -6.79 13.14
CA ASN A 253 1.98 -5.87 12.97
C ASN A 253 2.19 -5.53 11.50
N PRO A 254 2.70 -4.33 11.16
CA PRO A 254 3.05 -4.03 9.78
C PRO A 254 4.18 -4.95 9.31
N SER A 255 4.02 -5.58 8.16
CA SER A 255 5.09 -6.32 7.47
C SER A 255 6.18 -5.36 7.01
N THR A 256 7.41 -5.85 6.97
CA THR A 256 8.59 -5.13 6.48
C THR A 256 9.36 -6.01 5.49
N GLY A 257 10.15 -5.38 4.63
CA GLY A 257 10.93 -6.06 3.59
C GLY A 257 10.08 -6.62 2.45
N TRP A 258 10.55 -7.72 1.86
CA TRP A 258 9.85 -8.41 0.77
C TRP A 258 8.58 -9.08 1.25
N LEU A 259 7.48 -8.80 0.56
CA LEU A 259 6.19 -9.43 0.79
C LEU A 259 5.68 -10.03 -0.52
N GLU A 260 5.29 -11.31 -0.48
CA GLU A 260 4.66 -11.99 -1.61
C GLU A 260 3.23 -12.41 -1.26
N LEU A 261 2.27 -11.94 -2.06
CA LEU A 261 0.85 -12.25 -1.90
C LEU A 261 0.29 -12.69 -3.24
N SER A 262 -0.25 -13.91 -3.32
CA SER A 262 -0.88 -14.45 -4.54
C SER A 262 0.03 -14.35 -5.78
N GLY A 263 1.34 -14.57 -5.63
CA GLY A 263 2.34 -14.48 -6.71
C GLY A 263 2.79 -13.06 -7.06
N LYS A 264 2.29 -12.05 -6.35
CA LYS A 264 2.62 -10.63 -6.52
C LYS A 264 3.62 -10.21 -5.45
N LYS A 265 4.67 -9.47 -5.85
CA LYS A 265 5.74 -9.05 -4.95
C LYS A 265 5.66 -7.56 -4.65
N TYR A 266 5.82 -7.22 -3.37
CA TYR A 266 5.81 -5.88 -2.82
C TYR A 266 7.05 -5.67 -1.97
N TYR A 267 7.41 -4.41 -1.74
CA TYR A 267 8.46 -4.06 -0.78
C TYR A 267 7.95 -3.05 0.23
N LEU A 268 8.15 -3.36 1.50
CA LEU A 268 7.74 -2.56 2.64
C LEU A 268 9.02 -2.05 3.33
N GLU A 269 9.09 -0.76 3.61
CA GLU A 269 10.23 -0.17 4.33
C GLU A 269 10.29 -0.63 5.80
N ALA A 270 11.33 -0.19 6.51
CA ALA A 270 11.56 -0.55 7.91
C ALA A 270 10.41 -0.12 8.86
N ASP A 271 9.71 0.96 8.56
CA ASP A 271 8.51 1.42 9.28
C ASP A 271 7.20 0.77 8.77
N GLY A 272 7.32 -0.10 7.76
CA GLY A 272 6.26 -0.90 7.18
C GLY A 272 5.53 -0.29 6.00
N HIS A 273 5.84 0.94 5.59
CA HIS A 273 5.13 1.53 4.46
C HIS A 273 5.56 0.90 3.13
N MET A 274 4.58 0.69 2.25
CA MET A 274 4.78 0.12 0.93
C MET A 274 5.42 1.14 -0.01
N ILE A 275 6.45 0.69 -0.74
CA ILE A 275 7.08 1.50 -1.77
C ILE A 275 6.33 1.39 -3.10
N THR A 276 6.23 2.53 -3.77
CA THR A 276 5.88 2.64 -5.19
C THR A 276 7.00 3.40 -5.91
N GLY A 277 7.12 3.21 -7.22
CA GLY A 277 8.12 3.86 -8.05
C GLY A 277 9.49 3.19 -7.99
N TRP A 278 10.52 3.97 -8.32
CA TRP A 278 11.91 3.49 -8.41
C TRP A 278 12.53 3.26 -7.03
N LYS A 279 13.18 2.11 -6.86
CA LYS A 279 13.94 1.79 -5.64
C LYS A 279 15.16 0.92 -5.97
N THR A 280 16.31 1.25 -5.38
CA THR A 280 17.49 0.40 -5.42
C THR A 280 17.40 -0.67 -4.32
N LEU A 281 17.39 -1.94 -4.71
CA LEU A 281 17.34 -3.10 -3.82
C LEU A 281 18.19 -4.23 -4.39
N ASP A 282 18.80 -5.05 -3.53
CA ASP A 282 19.59 -6.23 -3.92
C ASP A 282 20.67 -5.93 -4.99
N GLY A 283 21.27 -4.73 -4.94
CA GLY A 283 22.34 -4.33 -5.85
C GLY A 283 21.90 -3.78 -7.20
N GLY A 284 20.60 -3.51 -7.43
CA GLY A 284 20.14 -2.90 -8.67
C GLY A 284 18.83 -2.12 -8.54
N TRP A 285 18.46 -1.42 -9.60
CA TRP A 285 17.20 -0.69 -9.66
C TRP A 285 16.02 -1.63 -9.89
N ARG A 286 14.94 -1.37 -9.16
CA ARG A 286 13.64 -2.01 -9.31
C ARG A 286 12.59 -0.92 -9.47
N TYR A 287 11.46 -1.26 -10.07
CA TYR A 287 10.31 -0.38 -10.17
C TYR A 287 9.10 -1.08 -9.59
N PHE A 288 8.39 -0.39 -8.71
CA PHE A 288 7.10 -0.81 -8.17
C PHE A 288 6.02 0.05 -8.80
N ASP A 289 4.94 -0.54 -9.30
CA ASP A 289 3.86 0.24 -9.89
C ASP A 289 3.06 1.00 -8.83
N ALA A 290 2.03 1.74 -9.27
CA ALA A 290 1.18 2.52 -8.37
C ALA A 290 0.40 1.64 -7.36
N SER A 291 0.22 0.35 -7.65
CA SER A 291 -0.38 -0.62 -6.72
C SER A 291 0.66 -1.22 -5.75
N GLY A 292 1.94 -0.88 -5.93
CA GLY A 292 3.07 -1.41 -5.17
C GLY A 292 3.60 -2.74 -5.69
N GLU A 293 3.03 -3.29 -6.78
CA GLU A 293 3.55 -4.52 -7.36
C GLU A 293 4.89 -4.26 -8.04
N GLN A 294 5.85 -5.14 -7.79
CA GLN A 294 7.09 -5.18 -8.51
C GLN A 294 6.84 -5.40 -10.00
N ALA A 295 7.35 -4.48 -10.81
CA ALA A 295 7.27 -4.59 -12.26
C ALA A 295 8.25 -5.62 -12.82
N THR A 296 7.78 -6.32 -13.87
CA THR A 296 8.56 -7.20 -14.76
C THR A 296 8.21 -6.87 -16.22
N GLY A 297 9.14 -7.10 -17.13
CA GLY A 297 9.04 -6.73 -18.53
C GLY A 297 9.11 -5.21 -18.78
N TRP A 298 8.57 -4.79 -19.93
CA TRP A 298 8.58 -3.38 -20.36
C TRP A 298 7.68 -2.50 -19.49
N ARG A 299 8.18 -1.33 -19.08
CA ARG A 299 7.41 -0.29 -18.38
C ARG A 299 7.72 1.08 -18.95
N ALA A 300 6.66 1.84 -19.23
CA ALA A 300 6.75 3.24 -19.57
C ALA A 300 6.71 4.06 -18.27
N VAL A 301 7.75 4.84 -18.01
CA VAL A 301 7.87 5.71 -16.83
C VAL A 301 8.37 7.07 -17.31
N ASP A 302 7.62 8.12 -17.02
CA ASP A 302 7.96 9.52 -17.36
C ASP A 302 8.39 9.73 -18.83
N GLY A 303 7.68 9.06 -19.76
CA GLY A 303 7.92 9.18 -21.20
C GLY A 303 9.08 8.34 -21.75
N SER A 304 9.77 7.58 -20.91
CA SER A 304 10.82 6.63 -21.33
C SER A 304 10.39 5.18 -21.10
N TRP A 305 10.88 4.27 -21.92
CA TRP A 305 10.68 2.82 -21.72
C TRP A 305 11.86 2.20 -20.99
N TYR A 306 11.57 1.33 -20.04
CA TYR A 306 12.53 0.56 -19.26
C TYR A 306 12.16 -0.92 -19.33
N PHE A 307 13.14 -1.80 -19.20
CA PHE A 307 12.88 -3.24 -19.11
C PHE A 307 13.30 -3.76 -17.74
N MET A 308 12.34 -4.37 -17.04
CA MET A 308 12.55 -5.04 -15.77
C MET A 308 12.68 -6.54 -16.03
N ALA A 309 13.76 -7.20 -15.61
CA ALA A 309 13.89 -8.64 -15.73
C ALA A 309 12.84 -9.38 -14.87
N ASP A 310 12.69 -10.69 -15.06
CA ASP A 310 11.73 -11.51 -14.30
C ASP A 310 11.98 -11.48 -12.79
N ASN A 311 13.24 -11.31 -12.41
CA ASN A 311 13.62 -11.14 -11.01
C ASN A 311 13.37 -9.71 -10.49
N GLY A 312 12.85 -8.79 -11.31
CA GLY A 312 12.52 -7.40 -11.01
C GLY A 312 13.65 -6.38 -11.19
N LEU A 313 14.86 -6.79 -11.60
CA LEU A 313 15.99 -5.89 -11.81
C LEU A 313 15.91 -5.17 -13.16
N MET A 314 16.05 -3.85 -13.15
CA MET A 314 16.13 -3.03 -14.35
C MET A 314 17.36 -3.42 -15.17
N GLN A 315 17.17 -3.62 -16.48
CA GLN A 315 18.23 -3.92 -17.41
C GLN A 315 18.86 -2.64 -17.97
N THR A 316 20.13 -2.74 -18.37
CA THR A 316 20.89 -1.71 -19.10
C THR A 316 21.69 -2.38 -20.23
N GLY A 317 22.12 -1.60 -21.21
CA GLY A 317 22.87 -2.09 -22.36
C GLY A 317 22.00 -2.82 -23.39
N TRP A 318 22.61 -3.76 -24.11
CA TRP A 318 21.92 -4.56 -25.12
C TRP A 318 20.91 -5.50 -24.47
N LEU A 319 19.69 -5.50 -25.00
CA LEU A 319 18.59 -6.36 -24.57
C LEU A 319 18.02 -7.11 -25.76
N GLU A 320 17.82 -8.42 -25.60
CA GLU A 320 17.10 -9.24 -26.58
C GLU A 320 15.82 -9.81 -25.96
N THR A 321 14.68 -9.52 -26.58
CA THR A 321 13.38 -10.00 -26.12
C THR A 321 12.39 -10.03 -27.28
N GLY A 322 11.52 -11.05 -27.32
CA GLY A 322 10.55 -11.23 -28.40
C GLY A 322 11.18 -11.35 -29.79
N GLY A 323 12.41 -11.86 -29.89
CA GLY A 323 13.16 -11.98 -31.15
C GLY A 323 13.69 -10.65 -31.71
N LYS A 324 13.66 -9.57 -30.93
CA LYS A 324 14.15 -8.25 -31.30
C LYS A 324 15.26 -7.79 -30.36
N LYS A 325 16.18 -6.98 -30.90
CA LYS A 325 17.27 -6.36 -30.13
C LYS A 325 16.95 -4.90 -29.84
N TYR A 326 17.27 -4.46 -28.64
CA TYR A 326 17.07 -3.12 -28.12
C TYR A 326 18.34 -2.66 -27.44
N TYR A 327 18.47 -1.35 -27.23
CA TYR A 327 19.52 -0.79 -26.40
C TYR A 327 18.94 0.11 -25.32
N LEU A 328 19.26 -0.19 -24.07
CA LEU A 328 18.92 0.59 -22.89
C LEU A 328 20.19 1.35 -22.48
N ASN A 329 20.10 2.66 -22.27
CA ASN A 329 21.26 3.45 -21.86
C ASN A 329 21.67 3.14 -20.40
N ALA A 330 22.65 3.86 -19.87
CA ALA A 330 23.13 3.66 -18.49
C ALA A 330 22.07 3.93 -17.41
N SER A 331 21.03 4.74 -17.69
CA SER A 331 19.90 4.93 -16.78
C SER A 331 18.78 3.91 -17.00
N GLY A 332 18.95 2.97 -17.94
CA GLY A 332 17.96 1.96 -18.32
C GLY A 332 16.92 2.43 -19.34
N ALA A 333 16.97 3.69 -19.77
CA ALA A 333 16.03 4.23 -20.74
C ALA A 333 16.33 3.69 -22.14
N MET A 334 15.31 3.12 -22.77
CA MET A 334 15.35 2.57 -24.12
C MET A 334 15.67 3.66 -25.14
N GLN A 335 16.60 3.36 -26.04
CA GLN A 335 17.00 4.23 -27.13
C GLN A 335 16.22 3.94 -28.40
N ALA A 336 15.94 5.00 -29.16
CA ALA A 336 15.38 4.96 -30.50
C ALA A 336 16.23 5.85 -31.43
N GLY A 337 16.06 5.69 -32.74
CA GLY A 337 16.80 6.44 -33.76
C GLY A 337 18.27 6.04 -33.85
N TRP A 338 19.10 6.99 -34.31
CA TRP A 338 20.54 6.79 -34.50
C TRP A 338 21.31 6.76 -33.17
N GLN A 339 22.12 5.72 -32.97
CA GLN A 339 22.95 5.56 -31.78
C GLN A 339 24.36 5.11 -32.17
N ASN A 340 25.38 5.76 -31.62
CA ASN A 340 26.77 5.34 -31.79
C ASN A 340 27.20 4.54 -30.55
N LEU A 341 27.37 3.23 -30.74
CA LEU A 341 27.66 2.28 -29.66
C LEU A 341 29.01 1.62 -29.96
N GLY A 342 30.03 1.96 -29.17
CA GLY A 342 31.37 1.38 -29.32
C GLY A 342 32.04 1.73 -30.66
N GLY A 343 31.74 2.88 -31.25
CA GLY A 343 32.30 3.33 -32.53
C GLY A 343 31.54 2.85 -33.77
N SER A 344 30.49 2.04 -33.59
CA SER A 344 29.59 1.59 -34.65
C SER A 344 28.24 2.30 -34.56
N TRP A 345 27.68 2.70 -35.70
CA TRP A 345 26.34 3.29 -35.76
C TRP A 345 25.27 2.22 -35.90
N TYR A 346 24.20 2.36 -35.11
CA TYR A 346 23.00 1.53 -35.13
C TYR A 346 21.78 2.43 -35.33
N TYR A 347 20.74 1.89 -35.95
CA TYR A 347 19.45 2.57 -36.08
C TYR A 347 18.36 1.72 -35.44
N PHE A 348 17.66 2.31 -34.47
CA PHE A 348 16.52 1.71 -33.79
C PHE A 348 15.23 2.39 -34.28
N ASP A 349 14.20 1.61 -34.60
CA ASP A 349 12.92 2.16 -35.05
C ASP A 349 12.16 2.90 -33.92
N GLY A 350 10.97 3.44 -34.21
CA GLY A 350 10.16 4.15 -33.22
C GLY A 350 9.69 3.28 -32.03
N SER A 351 9.74 1.95 -32.15
CA SER A 351 9.49 1.01 -31.06
C SER A 351 10.76 0.67 -30.27
N GLY A 352 11.91 1.22 -30.66
CA GLY A 352 13.23 0.94 -30.10
C GLY A 352 13.86 -0.35 -30.62
N ALA A 353 13.27 -1.02 -31.61
CA ALA A 353 13.82 -2.25 -32.15
C ALA A 353 14.97 -1.94 -33.13
N MET A 354 16.10 -2.63 -32.96
CA MET A 354 17.25 -2.51 -33.85
C MET A 354 16.88 -2.97 -35.25
N THR A 355 17.20 -2.14 -36.23
CA THR A 355 16.90 -2.42 -37.64
C THR A 355 18.06 -3.11 -38.35
N THR A 356 17.74 -3.85 -39.41
CA THR A 356 18.69 -4.43 -40.36
C THR A 356 18.24 -4.11 -41.80
N GLY A 357 19.13 -4.27 -42.77
CA GLY A 357 18.85 -3.97 -44.18
C GLY A 357 18.77 -2.47 -44.49
N TRP A 358 18.12 -2.14 -45.62
CA TRP A 358 17.94 -0.77 -46.10
C TRP A 358 16.95 0.02 -45.25
N GLN A 359 17.35 1.22 -44.81
CA GLN A 359 16.55 2.12 -43.98
C GLN A 359 16.48 3.51 -44.62
N ALA A 360 15.26 4.03 -44.80
CA ALA A 360 15.02 5.39 -45.29
C ALA A 360 14.83 6.34 -44.11
N VAL A 361 15.79 7.23 -43.89
CA VAL A 361 15.78 8.17 -42.75
C VAL A 361 16.10 9.57 -43.26
N GLY A 362 15.21 10.54 -42.99
CA GLY A 362 15.43 11.94 -43.37
C GLY A 362 15.59 12.16 -44.89
N GLY A 363 14.96 11.34 -45.73
CA GLY A 363 15.06 11.42 -47.19
C GLY A 363 16.32 10.80 -47.79
N LYS A 364 17.16 10.13 -46.99
CA LYS A 364 18.35 9.41 -47.42
C LYS A 364 18.22 7.92 -47.11
N TRP A 365 18.95 7.09 -47.84
CA TRP A 365 19.02 5.65 -47.60
C TRP A 365 20.32 5.26 -46.90
N TYR A 366 20.21 4.34 -45.95
CA TYR A 366 21.31 3.77 -45.18
C TYR A 366 21.18 2.25 -45.19
N TYR A 367 22.29 1.52 -45.07
CA TYR A 367 22.25 0.07 -44.96
C TYR A 367 22.81 -0.40 -43.62
N MET A 368 22.00 -1.13 -42.88
CA MET A 368 22.36 -1.78 -41.62
C MET A 368 22.67 -3.25 -41.91
N ASN A 369 23.83 -3.77 -41.53
CA ASN A 369 24.13 -5.20 -41.74
C ASN A 369 23.30 -6.11 -40.82
N GLU A 370 23.50 -7.43 -40.88
CA GLU A 370 22.75 -8.40 -40.06
C GLU A 370 22.97 -8.22 -38.54
N SER A 371 24.13 -7.67 -38.15
CA SER A 371 24.43 -7.28 -36.76
C SER A 371 23.88 -5.89 -36.40
N GLY A 372 23.20 -5.22 -37.33
CA GLY A 372 22.64 -3.87 -37.16
C GLY A 372 23.65 -2.75 -37.26
N VAL A 373 24.88 -2.99 -37.73
CA VAL A 373 25.92 -1.97 -37.91
C VAL A 373 25.74 -1.27 -39.25
N MET A 374 25.66 0.05 -39.23
CA MET A 374 25.59 0.90 -40.41
C MET A 374 26.85 0.73 -41.26
N GLN A 375 26.67 0.48 -42.54
CA GLN A 375 27.78 0.35 -43.49
C GLN A 375 28.17 1.70 -44.09
N THR A 376 29.43 1.80 -44.49
CA THR A 376 30.00 2.93 -45.26
C THR A 376 30.89 2.38 -46.37
N GLY A 377 31.11 3.16 -47.43
CA GLY A 377 31.91 2.76 -48.58
C GLY A 377 31.15 1.88 -49.57
N TRP A 378 31.89 1.07 -50.32
CA TRP A 378 31.33 0.14 -51.31
C TRP A 378 30.58 -1.00 -50.63
N LEU A 379 29.36 -1.26 -51.10
CA LEU A 379 28.49 -2.33 -50.64
C LEU A 379 28.00 -3.16 -51.83
N ASP A 380 28.17 -4.48 -51.77
CA ASP A 380 27.67 -5.42 -52.78
C ASP A 380 26.52 -6.23 -52.19
N LEU A 381 25.34 -6.14 -52.83
CA LEU A 381 24.14 -6.87 -52.43
C LEU A 381 23.48 -7.47 -53.67
N GLY A 382 23.48 -8.80 -53.73
CA GLY A 382 22.80 -9.54 -54.81
C GLY A 382 23.31 -9.20 -56.22
N GLY A 383 24.60 -8.88 -56.37
CA GLY A 383 25.22 -8.53 -57.65
C GLY A 383 25.04 -7.07 -58.07
N LYS A 384 24.44 -6.23 -57.22
CA LYS A 384 24.40 -4.77 -57.39
C LYS A 384 25.40 -4.12 -56.43
N LYS A 385 26.15 -3.14 -56.94
CA LYS A 385 27.03 -2.29 -56.14
C LYS A 385 26.33 -1.00 -55.74
N TYR A 386 26.57 -0.56 -54.53
CA TYR A 386 26.12 0.71 -53.97
C TYR A 386 27.30 1.40 -53.30
N TYR A 387 27.26 2.73 -53.22
CA TYR A 387 28.24 3.49 -52.45
C TYR A 387 27.53 4.29 -51.34
N LEU A 388 27.97 4.08 -50.11
CA LEU A 388 27.53 4.81 -48.92
C LEU A 388 28.66 5.78 -48.51
N ASP A 389 28.37 7.06 -48.31
CA ASP A 389 29.39 8.03 -47.91
C ASP A 389 29.87 7.82 -46.46
N ALA A 390 30.77 8.67 -45.96
CA ALA A 390 31.28 8.59 -44.59
C ALA A 390 30.20 8.80 -43.50
N SER A 391 29.06 9.41 -43.85
CA SER A 391 27.88 9.52 -42.99
C SER A 391 26.94 8.30 -43.10
N GLY A 392 27.26 7.36 -43.99
CA GLY A 392 26.45 6.18 -44.31
C GLY A 392 25.35 6.43 -45.34
N ALA A 393 25.22 7.64 -45.86
CA ALA A 393 24.16 7.97 -46.81
C ALA A 393 24.48 7.42 -48.20
N MET A 394 23.51 6.74 -48.79
CA MET A 394 23.62 6.18 -50.13
C MET A 394 23.63 7.27 -51.19
N TYR A 395 24.57 7.17 -52.12
CA TYR A 395 24.56 7.94 -53.35
C TYR A 395 23.42 7.47 -54.25
N ALA A 396 22.57 8.41 -54.71
CA ALA A 396 21.43 8.13 -55.57
C ALA A 396 21.21 9.27 -56.56
N GLY A 397 21.01 8.93 -57.84
CA GLY A 397 20.73 9.90 -58.90
C GLY A 397 21.89 10.86 -59.19
N ILE A 398 23.13 10.43 -58.97
CA ILE A 398 24.34 11.26 -59.13
C ILE A 398 25.45 10.53 -59.88
N THR A 399 26.35 11.29 -60.50
CA THR A 399 27.59 10.80 -61.11
C THR A 399 28.78 11.26 -60.25
N PHE A 400 29.73 10.37 -59.97
CA PHE A 400 30.87 10.64 -59.08
C PHE A 400 32.12 9.87 -59.53
N GLU A 401 33.30 10.33 -59.09
CA GLU A 401 34.56 9.65 -59.36
C GLU A 401 35.07 8.94 -58.10
N MET A 402 35.52 7.69 -58.26
CA MET A 402 36.05 6.86 -57.18
C MET A 402 36.94 5.78 -57.78
N ASP A 403 38.08 5.48 -57.14
CA ASP A 403 38.99 4.41 -57.54
C ASP A 403 39.41 4.49 -59.03
N GLY A 404 39.58 5.72 -59.55
CA GLY A 404 39.98 5.97 -60.94
C GLY A 404 38.88 5.73 -61.99
N ASN A 405 37.63 5.52 -61.58
CA ASN A 405 36.48 5.34 -62.47
C ASN A 405 35.42 6.42 -62.24
N THR A 406 34.72 6.81 -63.31
CA THR A 406 33.47 7.57 -63.21
C THR A 406 32.32 6.59 -63.01
N TRP A 407 31.56 6.74 -61.93
CA TRP A 407 30.42 5.92 -61.57
C TRP A 407 29.12 6.72 -61.69
N GLN A 408 28.07 6.07 -62.17
CA GLN A 408 26.70 6.58 -62.16
C GLN A 408 25.92 5.81 -61.09
N ALA A 409 25.46 6.48 -60.03
CA ALA A 409 24.45 5.94 -59.12
C ALA A 409 23.06 6.26 -59.66
N ALA A 410 22.27 5.24 -60.00
CA ALA A 410 20.89 5.40 -60.42
C ALA A 410 20.00 5.91 -59.27
N ALA A 411 18.72 6.18 -59.55
CA ALA A 411 17.77 6.64 -58.52
C ALA A 411 17.56 5.60 -57.40
N ASP A 412 17.72 4.31 -57.70
CA ASP A 412 17.71 3.21 -56.72
C ASP A 412 19.05 3.03 -56.00
N GLY A 413 20.05 3.85 -56.31
CA GLY A 413 21.40 3.83 -55.75
C GLY A 413 22.37 2.84 -56.39
N SER A 414 21.92 2.00 -57.31
CA SER A 414 22.79 1.04 -57.98
C SER A 414 23.84 1.76 -58.83
N CYS A 415 25.11 1.38 -58.63
CA CYS A 415 26.27 2.01 -59.26
C CYS A 415 26.77 1.18 -60.45
N THR A 416 26.91 1.83 -61.60
CA THR A 416 27.57 1.27 -62.79
C THR A 416 28.71 2.17 -63.24
N VAL A 417 29.79 1.58 -63.75
CA VAL A 417 30.89 2.35 -64.36
C VAL A 417 30.38 3.01 -65.63
N VAL A 418 30.63 4.31 -65.77
CA VAL A 418 30.42 5.05 -67.02
C VAL A 418 31.61 4.76 -67.93
N LEU A 419 31.35 4.02 -69.01
CA LEU A 419 32.36 3.79 -70.04
C LEU A 419 32.50 5.05 -70.89
N PRO A 420 33.71 5.45 -71.29
CA PRO A 420 33.88 6.52 -72.27
C PRO A 420 33.13 6.13 -73.54
N GLU A 421 32.37 7.07 -74.13
CA GLU A 421 31.70 6.85 -75.41
C GLU A 421 32.74 6.37 -76.43
N GLU A 422 32.54 5.18 -77.00
CA GLU A 422 33.34 4.75 -78.15
C GLU A 422 33.11 5.75 -79.28
N ASN A 423 34.15 6.50 -79.64
CA ASN A 423 34.17 7.33 -80.84
C ASN A 423 33.90 6.44 -82.06
N ALA A 424 32.67 6.45 -82.57
CA ALA A 424 32.32 5.89 -83.86
C ALA A 424 32.95 6.73 -84.98
N ALA A 425 34.23 6.48 -85.26
CA ALA A 425 34.93 6.91 -86.47
C ALA A 425 35.26 5.67 -87.30
N GLY A 426 34.58 5.48 -88.44
CA GLY A 426 34.78 4.32 -89.30
C GLY A 426 34.06 4.42 -90.64
N ASN A 427 34.63 5.23 -91.53
CA ASN A 427 34.26 5.44 -92.92
C ASN A 427 34.62 4.23 -93.82
N GLY A 428 33.73 3.91 -94.77
CA GLY A 428 34.11 3.54 -96.15
C GLY A 428 34.21 2.05 -96.51
N GLY A 429 33.50 1.64 -97.58
CA GLY A 429 33.84 0.42 -98.31
C GLY A 429 32.71 -0.26 -99.09
N SER A 430 32.18 0.41 -100.11
CA SER A 430 31.35 -0.20 -101.17
C SER A 430 32.24 -1.02 -102.13
N THR A 431 31.91 -2.29 -102.36
CA THR A 431 32.19 -2.97 -103.64
C THR A 431 31.12 -4.01 -103.96
N ASP A 432 30.61 -3.88 -105.18
CA ASP A 432 29.74 -4.78 -105.94
C ASP A 432 30.15 -6.26 -105.93
N GLY A 433 29.17 -7.13 -106.21
CA GLY A 433 29.46 -8.35 -106.98
C GLY A 433 28.56 -9.57 -106.74
N GLN A 434 27.46 -9.63 -107.49
CA GLN A 434 26.88 -10.85 -108.12
C GLN A 434 26.34 -12.03 -107.26
N THR A 435 25.01 -12.15 -107.32
CA THR A 435 24.22 -13.40 -107.34
C THR A 435 24.51 -14.20 -108.64
N PRO A 436 24.19 -15.53 -108.79
CA PRO A 436 22.78 -15.95 -108.77
C PRO A 436 22.39 -17.46 -108.52
N ILE A 437 21.11 -17.67 -108.14
CA ILE A 437 20.18 -18.85 -108.30
C ILE A 437 20.59 -20.20 -107.65
N THR A 438 19.78 -21.11 -107.08
CA THR A 438 18.38 -21.63 -107.16
C THR A 438 18.06 -22.34 -105.82
N GLY A 439 16.83 -22.44 -105.29
CA GLY A 439 15.62 -22.97 -105.92
C GLY A 439 14.44 -23.08 -104.94
N SER A 440 13.26 -23.07 -105.55
CA SER A 440 11.87 -23.26 -105.10
C SER A 440 11.61 -24.51 -104.22
N GLN A 441 10.59 -24.65 -103.36
CA GLN A 441 9.15 -24.43 -103.55
C GLN A 441 8.40 -24.33 -102.18
N SER A 442 7.38 -23.48 -102.11
CA SER A 442 6.16 -23.62 -101.27
C SER A 442 5.08 -24.39 -102.10
N PRO A 443 3.87 -24.78 -101.62
CA PRO A 443 3.08 -24.18 -100.53
C PRO A 443 2.19 -25.14 -99.71
N VAL A 444 1.41 -24.60 -98.75
CA VAL A 444 -0.07 -24.76 -98.65
C VAL A 444 -0.57 -24.06 -97.34
N GLN A 445 -1.45 -23.07 -97.53
CA GLN A 445 -2.44 -22.52 -96.58
C GLN A 445 -3.81 -23.22 -96.83
N PRO A 446 -4.96 -22.95 -96.15
CA PRO A 446 -5.37 -21.85 -95.23
C PRO A 446 -6.06 -22.41 -93.94
N SER A 447 -6.67 -21.70 -92.98
CA SER A 447 -7.79 -20.74 -93.03
C SER A 447 -8.16 -20.23 -91.63
N GLY A 448 -8.62 -18.97 -91.50
CA GLY A 448 -9.30 -18.40 -90.31
C GLY A 448 -10.75 -18.90 -90.15
N PRO A 449 -11.73 -18.15 -89.56
CA PRO A 449 -11.72 -16.71 -89.19
C PRO A 449 -12.45 -16.30 -87.86
N ALA A 450 -12.40 -14.97 -87.58
CA ALA A 450 -13.40 -14.03 -86.98
C ALA A 450 -14.07 -14.32 -85.61
N GLY A 451 -14.30 -13.39 -84.68
CA GLY A 451 -14.32 -11.91 -84.71
C GLY A 451 -15.70 -11.39 -84.24
N VAL A 452 -15.74 -10.51 -83.22
CA VAL A 452 -16.48 -9.21 -83.13
C VAL A 452 -15.80 -8.38 -82.05
#